data_AF-A0A933QYW5-F1
#
_entry.id   AF-A0A933QYW5-F1
#
_cell.length_a   1.000
_cell.length_b   1.000
_cell.length_c   1.000
_cell.angle_alpha   90.00
_cell.angle_beta   90.00
_cell.angle_gamma   90.00
#
_symmetry.space_group_name_H-M   'P 1'
#
loop_
_entity.id
_entity.type
_entity.pdbx_description
1 polymer ?
#
loop_
_entity_poly.entity_id
_entity_poly.type
_entity_poly.pdbx_seq_one_letter_code
_entity_poly.pdbx_strand_id
1 'polypeptide(L)'
;MLLAAFTAQAAKLETLIMPGEVIAGHAEYESECARCHERFSKTDQRKLCLDCHKDVRKDLESKLGFHGRTAGLAEQECKSCHTDHKGRDADIVKLNRDSFDHRTTDFALKGAHGGLSCTSCHAQDKPFRAAPSACVDCHREDDPHKQRLGKQCADCHAETTWKNTKCDHAKAEFALKGAHRDVTCGACHPNQRYE
;
A
#
# COMPACT_ATOMS: atom_id res chain seq x y z
N MET A 1 -0.75 -44.03 46.83
CA MET A 1 -1.89 -43.47 46.07
C MET A 1 -1.55 -42.01 45.76
N LEU A 2 -0.98 -41.73 44.58
CA LEU A 2 -0.82 -40.36 44.10
C LEU A 2 -2.10 -39.96 43.37
N LEU A 3 -2.86 -39.02 43.95
CA LEU A 3 -3.98 -38.35 43.31
C LEU A 3 -3.41 -37.27 42.39
N ALA A 4 -3.41 -37.53 41.08
CA ALA A 4 -3.15 -36.50 40.08
C ALA A 4 -4.37 -35.58 40.01
N ALA A 5 -4.23 -34.34 40.48
CA ALA A 5 -5.23 -33.30 40.31
C ALA A 5 -5.25 -32.88 38.83
N PHE A 6 -6.24 -33.37 38.08
CA PHE A 6 -6.56 -32.81 36.77
C PHE A 6 -7.24 -31.46 36.99
N THR A 7 -6.48 -30.38 36.82
CA THR A 7 -7.07 -29.05 36.64
C THR A 7 -7.74 -29.02 35.27
N ALA A 8 -9.06 -29.21 35.24
CA ALA A 8 -9.85 -28.99 34.03
C ALA A 8 -9.85 -27.48 33.73
N GLN A 9 -9.12 -27.07 32.70
CA GLN A 9 -9.26 -25.73 32.15
C GLN A 9 -10.66 -25.64 31.53
N ALA A 10 -11.54 -24.82 32.11
CA ALA A 10 -12.86 -24.59 31.56
C ALA A 10 -12.72 -23.91 30.18
N ALA A 11 -13.00 -24.65 29.11
CA ALA A 11 -13.16 -24.05 27.79
C ALA A 11 -14.34 -23.06 27.85
N LYS A 12 -14.13 -21.83 27.37
CA LYS A 12 -15.20 -20.82 27.29
C LYS A 12 -16.26 -21.34 26.31
N LEU A 13 -17.54 -21.20 26.64
CA LEU A 13 -18.64 -21.69 25.79
C LEU A 13 -18.57 -21.10 24.37
N GLU A 14 -18.03 -19.90 24.25
CA GLU A 14 -17.85 -19.17 23.01
C GLU A 14 -16.84 -19.82 22.05
N THR A 15 -15.81 -20.53 22.55
CA THR A 15 -14.85 -21.22 21.66
C THR A 15 -15.43 -22.50 21.07
N LEU A 16 -16.46 -23.09 21.70
CA LEU A 16 -17.18 -24.27 21.17
C LEU A 16 -18.04 -23.96 19.94
N ILE A 17 -18.40 -22.68 19.74
CA ILE A 17 -19.23 -22.23 18.62
C ILE A 17 -18.42 -21.51 17.52
N MET A 18 -17.09 -21.51 17.63
CA MET A 18 -16.22 -20.93 16.61
C MET A 18 -16.28 -21.77 15.32
N PRO A 19 -16.47 -21.14 14.13
CA PRO A 19 -16.49 -21.85 12.85
C PRO A 19 -15.17 -22.57 12.52
N GLY A 20 -14.08 -22.11 13.13
CA GLY A 20 -12.73 -22.61 12.96
C GLY A 20 -11.75 -21.72 13.72
N GLU A 21 -10.50 -22.17 13.81
CA GLU A 21 -9.41 -21.38 14.37
C GLU A 21 -9.28 -20.04 13.63
N VAL A 22 -8.91 -18.99 14.37
CA VAL A 22 -8.57 -17.70 13.75
C VAL A 22 -7.25 -17.79 12.99
N ILE A 23 -6.98 -16.86 12.09
CA ILE A 23 -5.71 -16.76 11.37
C ILE A 23 -4.52 -16.68 12.33
N ALA A 24 -3.32 -17.06 11.86
CA ALA A 24 -2.12 -17.05 12.66
C ALA A 24 -1.86 -15.68 13.33
N GLY A 25 -2.10 -14.57 12.61
CA GLY A 25 -1.89 -13.22 13.11
C GLY A 25 -2.79 -12.81 14.29
N HIS A 26 -3.91 -13.51 14.50
CA HIS A 26 -4.85 -13.25 15.60
C HIS A 26 -4.91 -14.38 16.63
N ALA A 27 -4.06 -15.41 16.51
CA ALA A 27 -4.10 -16.59 17.37
C ALA A 27 -4.01 -16.25 18.87
N GLU A 28 -3.25 -15.22 19.23
CA GLU A 28 -3.13 -14.73 20.61
C GLU A 28 -4.48 -14.28 21.21
N TYR A 29 -5.39 -13.77 20.37
CA TYR A 29 -6.66 -13.17 20.79
C TYR A 29 -7.84 -14.12 20.67
N GLU A 30 -7.60 -15.38 20.28
CA GLU A 30 -8.66 -16.35 19.96
C GLU A 30 -9.66 -16.56 21.12
N SER A 31 -9.18 -16.50 22.36
CA SER A 31 -10.01 -16.67 23.56
C SER A 31 -10.70 -15.39 24.03
N GLU A 32 -10.45 -14.25 23.36
CA GLU A 32 -10.92 -12.91 23.70
C GLU A 32 -11.96 -12.40 22.69
N CYS A 33 -13.05 -13.14 22.49
CA CYS A 33 -14.04 -12.89 21.43
C CYS A 33 -14.54 -11.44 21.34
N ALA A 34 -14.66 -10.75 22.48
CA ALA A 34 -15.10 -9.36 22.56
C ALA A 34 -14.15 -8.35 21.88
N ARG A 35 -12.90 -8.74 21.59
CA ARG A 35 -11.94 -7.91 20.85
C ARG A 35 -12.30 -7.76 19.38
N CYS A 36 -13.12 -8.66 18.84
CA CYS A 36 -13.53 -8.65 17.43
C CYS A 36 -15.06 -8.64 17.27
N HIS A 37 -15.80 -9.10 18.28
CA HIS A 37 -17.25 -9.22 18.24
C HIS A 37 -17.93 -8.38 19.32
N GLU A 38 -18.64 -7.34 18.89
CA GLU A 38 -19.62 -6.65 19.73
C GLU A 38 -20.92 -7.46 19.79
N ARG A 39 -21.51 -7.59 21.00
CA ARG A 39 -22.75 -8.37 21.17
C ARG A 39 -23.91 -7.56 20.59
N PHE A 40 -24.73 -8.22 19.78
CA PHE A 40 -25.93 -7.64 19.15
C PHE A 40 -25.69 -6.48 18.17
N SER A 41 -24.44 -6.14 17.83
CA SER A 41 -24.11 -5.15 16.81
C SER A 41 -23.10 -5.70 15.80
N LYS A 42 -23.51 -5.77 14.53
CA LYS A 42 -22.62 -6.16 13.43
C LYS A 42 -21.81 -4.95 12.93
N THR A 43 -22.43 -3.77 12.87
CA THR A 43 -21.81 -2.53 12.37
C THR A 43 -20.66 -2.05 13.25
N ASP A 44 -20.72 -2.32 14.56
CA ASP A 44 -19.65 -1.93 15.48
C ASP A 44 -18.41 -2.83 15.39
N GLN A 45 -18.49 -4.00 14.76
CA GLN A 45 -17.33 -4.89 14.58
C GLN A 45 -16.27 -4.28 13.66
N ARG A 46 -16.69 -3.49 12.66
CA ARG A 46 -15.77 -2.72 11.82
C ARG A 46 -14.86 -1.81 12.65
N LYS A 47 -15.42 -1.16 13.68
CA LYS A 47 -14.66 -0.27 14.56
C LYS A 47 -13.56 -1.02 15.31
N LEU A 48 -13.89 -2.19 15.85
CA LEU A 48 -12.95 -3.05 16.58
C LEU A 48 -11.75 -3.47 15.71
N CYS A 49 -12.00 -3.83 14.44
CA CYS A 49 -10.92 -4.12 13.48
C CYS A 49 -9.99 -2.92 13.31
N LEU A 50 -10.57 -1.73 13.08
CA LEU A 50 -9.81 -0.51 12.83
C LEU A 50 -9.05 -0.01 14.07
N ASP A 51 -9.51 -0.35 15.29
CA ASP A 51 -8.82 0.01 16.54
C ASP A 51 -7.41 -0.59 16.64
N CYS A 52 -7.24 -1.80 16.09
CA CYS A 52 -5.93 -2.43 15.96
C CYS A 52 -5.26 -2.13 14.61
N HIS A 53 -6.01 -2.15 13.49
CA HIS A 53 -5.49 -1.90 12.15
C HIS A 53 -5.41 -0.40 11.80
N LYS A 54 -4.58 0.33 12.55
CA LYS A 54 -4.44 1.80 12.45
C LYS A 54 -4.02 2.28 11.06
N ASP A 55 -3.19 1.53 10.36
CA ASP A 55 -2.78 1.87 8.99
C ASP A 55 -3.94 1.76 8.00
N VAL A 56 -4.78 0.74 8.13
CA VAL A 56 -5.98 0.58 7.28
C VAL A 56 -7.00 1.67 7.60
N ARG A 57 -7.17 2.01 8.89
CA ARG A 57 -7.97 3.17 9.30
C ARG A 57 -7.47 4.44 8.61
N LYS A 58 -6.16 4.70 8.66
CA LYS A 58 -5.55 5.86 8.03
C LYS A 58 -5.80 5.87 6.52
N ASP A 59 -5.66 4.73 5.84
CA ASP A 59 -5.94 4.60 4.41
C ASP A 59 -7.40 5.04 4.12
N LEU A 60 -8.38 4.50 4.87
CA LEU A 60 -9.80 4.84 4.75
C LEU A 60 -10.10 6.32 5.01
N GLU A 61 -9.53 6.90 6.06
CA GLU A 61 -9.76 8.30 6.45
C GLU A 61 -9.12 9.29 5.48
N SER A 62 -7.90 8.99 5.02
CA SER A 62 -7.14 9.85 4.10
C SER A 62 -7.49 9.63 2.63
N LYS A 63 -8.29 8.62 2.32
CA LYS A 63 -8.61 8.19 0.94
C LYS A 63 -7.35 7.84 0.14
N LEU A 64 -6.37 7.25 0.82
CA LEU A 64 -5.11 6.75 0.25
C LEU A 64 -5.04 5.23 0.34
N GLY A 65 -4.09 4.65 -0.38
CA GLY A 65 -3.93 3.22 -0.50
C GLY A 65 -5.12 2.55 -1.19
N PHE A 66 -5.06 1.22 -1.30
CA PHE A 66 -6.14 0.44 -1.90
C PHE A 66 -7.46 0.58 -1.11
N HIS A 67 -7.37 0.59 0.23
CA HIS A 67 -8.56 0.66 1.08
C HIS A 67 -9.27 2.01 0.98
N GLY A 68 -8.54 3.12 0.92
CA GLY A 68 -9.12 4.46 0.85
C GLY A 68 -9.58 4.90 -0.54
N ARG A 69 -8.98 4.35 -1.61
CA ARG A 69 -9.29 4.74 -3.00
C ARG A 69 -10.37 3.89 -3.66
N THR A 70 -10.60 2.68 -3.16
CA THR A 70 -11.70 1.85 -3.66
C THR A 70 -13.05 2.42 -3.21
N ALA A 71 -13.89 2.78 -4.18
CA ALA A 71 -15.20 3.36 -3.90
C ALA A 71 -16.10 2.41 -3.10
N GLY A 72 -16.78 2.94 -2.08
CA GLY A 72 -17.72 2.18 -1.24
C GLY A 72 -17.08 1.24 -0.22
N LEU A 73 -15.74 1.15 -0.19
CA LEU A 73 -15.03 0.25 0.73
C LEU A 73 -15.03 0.79 2.18
N ALA A 74 -15.16 2.10 2.36
CA ALA A 74 -15.27 2.71 3.68
C ALA A 74 -16.55 2.29 4.42
N GLU A 75 -17.62 2.00 3.67
CA GLU A 75 -18.93 1.59 4.17
C GLU A 75 -19.13 0.06 4.18
N GLN A 76 -18.21 -0.71 3.59
CA GLN A 76 -18.28 -2.17 3.59
C GLN A 76 -17.75 -2.79 4.89
N GLU A 77 -18.33 -3.94 5.23
CA GLU A 77 -17.84 -4.80 6.30
C GLU A 77 -16.53 -5.48 5.89
N CYS A 78 -15.48 -5.37 6.72
CA CYS A 78 -14.15 -5.91 6.41
C CYS A 78 -14.20 -7.42 6.04
N LYS A 79 -15.14 -8.16 6.66
CA LYS A 79 -15.30 -9.60 6.44
C LYS A 79 -15.79 -10.02 5.06
N SER A 80 -16.26 -9.08 4.24
CA SER A 80 -16.64 -9.36 2.85
C SER A 80 -15.43 -9.81 2.04
N CYS A 81 -14.26 -9.27 2.36
CA CYS A 81 -12.97 -9.64 1.78
C CYS A 81 -12.12 -10.44 2.77
N HIS A 82 -12.06 -10.04 4.04
CA HIS A 82 -11.17 -10.60 5.06
C HIS A 82 -11.80 -11.69 5.93
N THR A 83 -11.36 -12.94 5.79
CA THR A 83 -11.90 -14.03 6.62
C THR A 83 -10.94 -14.46 7.72
N ASP A 84 -11.39 -14.40 8.97
CA ASP A 84 -10.56 -14.70 10.15
C ASP A 84 -10.67 -16.17 10.60
N HIS A 85 -11.87 -16.73 10.64
CA HIS A 85 -12.15 -18.09 11.16
C HIS A 85 -11.96 -19.22 10.13
N LYS A 86 -10.93 -19.15 9.28
CA LYS A 86 -10.67 -20.17 8.24
C LYS A 86 -9.42 -21.00 8.50
N GLY A 87 -8.83 -20.89 9.69
CA GLY A 87 -7.59 -21.56 10.06
C GLY A 87 -6.37 -20.67 9.94
N ARG A 88 -5.28 -21.14 10.56
CA ARG A 88 -4.04 -20.37 10.75
C ARG A 88 -3.41 -19.89 9.45
N ASP A 89 -3.49 -20.71 8.40
CA ASP A 89 -2.83 -20.50 7.11
C ASP A 89 -3.77 -19.97 6.01
N ALA A 90 -4.98 -19.53 6.38
CA ALA A 90 -5.95 -19.07 5.41
C ALA A 90 -5.46 -17.82 4.65
N ASP A 91 -5.69 -17.78 3.33
CA ASP A 91 -5.63 -16.53 2.58
C ASP A 91 -6.81 -15.65 2.96
N ILE A 92 -6.49 -14.61 3.73
CA ILE A 92 -7.48 -13.67 4.28
C ILE A 92 -8.00 -12.75 3.20
N VAL A 93 -7.19 -12.30 2.23
CA VAL A 93 -7.54 -11.17 1.36
C VAL A 93 -8.19 -11.63 0.06
N LYS A 94 -7.93 -12.88 -0.39
CA LYS A 94 -8.50 -13.48 -1.61
C LYS A 94 -8.50 -12.54 -2.82
N LEU A 95 -7.47 -11.72 -2.94
CA LEU A 95 -7.35 -10.73 -4.00
C LEU A 95 -7.03 -11.47 -5.31
N ASN A 96 -7.85 -11.28 -6.33
CA ASN A 96 -7.53 -11.81 -7.66
C ASN A 96 -6.47 -10.92 -8.32
N ARG A 97 -5.28 -11.49 -8.52
CA ARG A 97 -4.12 -10.82 -9.13
C ARG A 97 -4.35 -10.48 -10.60
N ASP A 98 -5.12 -11.29 -11.32
CA ASP A 98 -5.36 -11.13 -12.76
C ASP A 98 -6.32 -9.97 -13.06
N SER A 99 -7.22 -9.66 -12.11
CA SER A 99 -8.20 -8.58 -12.23
C SER A 99 -7.88 -7.36 -11.36
N PHE A 100 -6.69 -7.31 -10.75
CA PHE A 100 -6.33 -6.21 -9.85
C PHE A 100 -6.06 -4.92 -10.64
N ASP A 101 -6.71 -3.82 -10.25
CA ASP A 101 -6.60 -2.54 -10.93
C ASP A 101 -5.76 -1.54 -10.11
N HIS A 102 -4.53 -1.27 -10.58
CA HIS A 102 -3.63 -0.30 -9.95
C HIS A 102 -4.17 1.14 -9.92
N ARG A 103 -5.18 1.49 -10.72
CA ARG A 103 -5.84 2.81 -10.66
C ARG A 103 -6.55 3.04 -9.33
N THR A 104 -6.88 1.96 -8.61
CA THR A 104 -7.45 1.99 -7.26
C THR A 104 -6.40 2.09 -6.16
N THR A 105 -5.14 2.35 -6.50
CA THR A 105 -4.03 2.52 -5.54
C THR A 105 -3.40 3.90 -5.67
N ASP A 106 -2.44 4.22 -4.81
CA ASP A 106 -1.66 5.46 -4.92
C ASP A 106 -0.65 5.44 -6.08
N PHE A 107 -0.40 4.27 -6.66
CA PHE A 107 0.55 4.09 -7.76
C PHE A 107 -0.17 3.52 -8.99
N ALA A 108 -0.80 4.41 -9.76
CA ALA A 108 -1.40 4.05 -11.04
C ALA A 108 -0.29 3.76 -12.06
N LEU A 109 -0.30 2.56 -12.65
CA LEU A 109 0.66 2.18 -13.68
C LEU A 109 0.41 2.98 -14.96
N LYS A 110 1.39 3.79 -15.35
CA LYS A 110 1.35 4.65 -16.54
C LYS A 110 2.66 4.56 -17.31
N GLY A 111 2.60 4.90 -18.60
CA GLY A 111 3.76 4.85 -19.48
C GLY A 111 4.36 3.45 -19.50
N ALA A 112 5.68 3.35 -19.39
CA ALA A 112 6.41 2.08 -19.40
C ALA A 112 6.05 1.14 -18.23
N HIS A 113 5.51 1.65 -17.12
CA HIS A 113 5.15 0.82 -15.96
C HIS A 113 3.94 -0.09 -16.22
N GLY A 114 3.09 0.24 -17.19
CA GLY A 114 1.84 -0.50 -17.46
C GLY A 114 2.02 -1.93 -17.96
N GLY A 115 3.19 -2.25 -18.54
CA GLY A 115 3.51 -3.57 -19.08
C GLY A 115 4.39 -4.44 -18.17
N LEU A 116 4.68 -3.99 -16.95
CA LEU A 116 5.56 -4.71 -16.04
C LEU A 116 4.85 -5.91 -15.40
N SER A 117 5.63 -6.96 -15.11
CA SER A 117 5.15 -8.09 -14.32
C SER A 117 4.95 -7.69 -12.86
N CYS A 118 4.05 -8.36 -12.13
CA CYS A 118 3.80 -8.06 -10.72
C CYS A 118 5.09 -8.14 -9.89
N THR A 119 5.94 -9.14 -10.18
CA THR A 119 7.19 -9.41 -9.45
C THR A 119 8.28 -8.39 -9.72
N SER A 120 8.10 -7.51 -10.72
CA SER A 120 9.03 -6.40 -10.96
C SER A 120 9.03 -5.38 -9.83
N CYS A 121 7.93 -5.27 -9.08
CA CYS A 121 7.79 -4.33 -7.95
C CYS A 121 7.41 -5.04 -6.63
N HIS A 122 6.58 -6.09 -6.71
CA HIS A 122 6.11 -6.82 -5.54
C HIS A 122 7.02 -8.01 -5.25
N ALA A 123 7.87 -7.87 -4.25
CA ALA A 123 8.76 -8.93 -3.80
C ALA A 123 7.99 -10.12 -3.22
N GLN A 124 8.51 -11.32 -3.47
CA GLN A 124 8.02 -12.53 -2.83
C GLN A 124 8.17 -12.40 -1.30
N ASP A 125 7.18 -12.91 -0.56
CA ASP A 125 7.14 -12.90 0.91
C ASP A 125 7.09 -11.51 1.56
N LYS A 126 6.78 -10.46 0.79
CA LYS A 126 6.46 -9.13 1.31
C LYS A 126 4.99 -8.81 1.11
N PRO A 127 4.35 -8.09 2.05
CA PRO A 127 3.02 -7.55 1.82
C PRO A 127 3.00 -6.69 0.56
N PHE A 128 1.98 -6.83 -0.28
CA PHE A 128 1.87 -6.04 -1.52
C PHE A 128 1.94 -4.53 -1.28
N ARG A 129 1.41 -4.04 -0.15
CA ARG A 129 1.47 -2.63 0.26
C ARG A 129 2.88 -2.11 0.55
N ALA A 130 3.87 -2.98 0.68
CA ALA A 130 5.25 -2.61 0.97
C ALA A 130 6.08 -2.34 -0.29
N ALA A 131 5.50 -2.51 -1.49
CA ALA A 131 6.20 -2.21 -2.73
C ALA A 131 6.58 -0.72 -2.80
N PRO A 132 7.79 -0.41 -3.30
CA PRO A 132 8.24 0.97 -3.43
C PRO A 132 7.39 1.73 -4.45
N SER A 133 7.21 3.02 -4.21
CA SER A 133 6.44 3.92 -5.09
C SER A 133 7.19 5.20 -5.45
N ALA A 134 8.30 5.52 -4.78
CA ALA A 134 9.11 6.66 -5.16
C ALA A 134 10.00 6.32 -6.35
N CYS A 135 10.15 7.26 -7.29
CA CYS A 135 10.92 7.06 -8.52
C CYS A 135 12.34 6.54 -8.23
N VAL A 136 13.00 7.15 -7.25
CA VAL A 136 14.38 6.84 -6.86
C VAL A 136 14.55 5.50 -6.17
N ASP A 137 13.47 4.84 -5.74
CA ASP A 137 13.57 3.53 -5.11
C ASP A 137 13.85 2.42 -6.15
N CYS A 138 13.46 2.66 -7.41
CA CYS A 138 13.77 1.78 -8.54
C CYS A 138 14.82 2.39 -9.49
N HIS A 139 14.74 3.69 -9.76
CA HIS A 139 15.54 4.39 -10.76
C HIS A 139 16.74 5.14 -10.18
N ARG A 140 17.29 4.70 -9.04
CA ARG A 140 18.47 5.34 -8.43
C ARG A 140 19.67 5.35 -9.37
N GLU A 141 19.93 4.19 -9.98
CA GLU A 141 21.08 3.99 -10.87
C GLU A 141 20.84 4.60 -12.26
N ASP A 142 19.57 4.83 -12.62
CA ASP A 142 19.17 5.46 -13.87
C ASP A 142 19.20 6.99 -13.79
N ASP A 143 19.37 7.59 -12.61
CA ASP A 143 19.29 9.04 -12.41
C ASP A 143 20.54 9.78 -12.93
N PRO A 144 20.46 10.50 -14.07
CA PRO A 144 21.59 11.24 -14.60
C PRO A 144 21.98 12.43 -13.73
N HIS A 145 21.10 12.87 -12.82
CA HIS A 145 21.34 13.98 -11.91
C HIS A 145 22.15 13.57 -10.68
N LYS A 146 22.38 12.26 -10.47
CA LYS A 146 23.13 11.73 -9.33
C LYS A 146 22.57 12.25 -8.00
N GLN A 147 21.25 12.32 -7.88
CA GLN A 147 20.47 12.74 -6.71
C GLN A 147 20.67 14.21 -6.30
N ARG A 148 21.34 15.03 -7.11
CA ARG A 148 21.60 16.45 -6.78
C ARG A 148 20.34 17.31 -6.81
N LEU A 149 19.28 16.85 -7.49
CA LEU A 149 17.98 17.53 -7.59
C LEU A 149 16.91 16.98 -6.64
N GLY A 150 17.32 16.17 -5.67
CA GLY A 150 16.39 15.56 -4.72
C GLY A 150 15.65 14.36 -5.31
N LYS A 151 14.47 14.07 -4.76
CA LYS A 151 13.67 12.87 -5.08
C LYS A 151 12.39 13.18 -5.86
N GLN A 152 12.08 14.46 -6.04
CA GLN A 152 10.86 14.94 -6.66
C GLN A 152 10.98 14.93 -8.19
N CYS A 153 11.25 13.76 -8.77
CA CYS A 153 11.43 13.62 -10.22
C CYS A 153 10.21 14.14 -11.01
N ALA A 154 9.01 14.01 -10.44
CA ALA A 154 7.74 14.43 -11.03
C ALA A 154 7.57 15.96 -11.19
N ASP A 155 8.41 16.77 -10.53
CA ASP A 155 8.42 18.22 -10.68
C ASP A 155 8.85 18.63 -12.10
N CYS A 156 9.80 17.87 -12.66
CA CYS A 156 10.34 18.12 -14.01
C CYS A 156 9.91 17.06 -15.01
N HIS A 157 9.82 15.79 -14.63
CA HIS A 157 9.53 14.68 -15.53
C HIS A 157 8.07 14.20 -15.40
N ALA A 158 7.59 13.51 -16.44
CA ALA A 158 6.35 12.75 -16.40
C ALA A 158 6.61 11.33 -16.90
N GLU A 159 6.02 10.34 -16.25
CA GLU A 159 6.22 8.92 -16.53
C GLU A 159 5.79 8.49 -17.95
N THR A 160 4.93 9.28 -18.61
CA THR A 160 4.52 9.07 -20.01
C THR A 160 5.39 9.79 -21.03
N THR A 161 6.13 10.83 -20.63
CA THR A 161 6.94 11.67 -21.51
C THR A 161 8.29 11.97 -20.88
N TRP A 162 8.98 10.95 -20.36
CA TRP A 162 10.14 11.12 -19.48
C TRP A 162 11.23 12.04 -20.04
N LYS A 163 11.52 11.93 -21.35
CA LYS A 163 12.51 12.77 -22.04
C LYS A 163 12.08 14.23 -22.22
N ASN A 164 10.78 14.51 -22.16
CA ASN A 164 10.22 15.85 -22.30
C ASN A 164 9.95 16.41 -20.90
N THR A 165 10.79 17.34 -20.46
CA THR A 165 10.63 17.98 -19.15
C THR A 165 9.53 19.04 -19.17
N LYS A 166 8.86 19.24 -18.05
CA LYS A 166 7.89 20.32 -17.78
C LYS A 166 8.55 21.70 -17.63
N CYS A 167 9.89 21.76 -17.64
CA CYS A 167 10.65 22.99 -17.54
C CYS A 167 10.41 23.89 -18.76
N ASP A 168 9.57 24.90 -18.58
CA ASP A 168 9.25 25.88 -19.61
C ASP A 168 10.14 27.12 -19.47
N HIS A 169 11.23 27.14 -20.24
CA HIS A 169 12.14 28.28 -20.27
C HIS A 169 11.51 29.52 -20.92
N ALA A 170 10.36 29.43 -21.59
CA ALA A 170 9.67 30.62 -22.07
C ALA A 170 9.10 31.46 -20.91
N LYS A 171 8.95 30.86 -19.72
CA LYS A 171 8.53 31.54 -18.48
C LYS A 171 9.69 31.91 -17.56
N ALA A 172 10.91 31.48 -17.88
CA ALA A 172 12.10 31.88 -17.13
C ALA A 172 12.51 33.31 -17.51
N GLU A 173 13.32 33.94 -16.67
CA GLU A 173 13.89 35.26 -16.97
C GLU A 173 14.70 35.25 -18.28
N PHE A 174 15.31 34.10 -18.59
CA PHE A 174 16.05 33.88 -19.83
C PHE A 174 15.33 32.90 -20.77
N ALA A 175 14.56 33.46 -21.71
CA ALA A 175 13.87 32.66 -22.73
C ALA A 175 14.84 32.11 -23.79
N LEU A 176 14.87 30.79 -23.94
CA LEU A 176 15.69 30.12 -24.96
C LEU A 176 15.18 30.39 -26.38
N LYS A 177 16.02 31.05 -27.20
CA LYS A 177 15.74 31.40 -28.60
C LYS A 177 16.82 30.87 -29.54
N GLY A 178 16.41 30.52 -30.76
CA GLY A 178 17.31 29.96 -31.78
C GLY A 178 18.03 28.71 -31.27
N ALA A 179 19.32 28.59 -31.57
CA ALA A 179 20.16 27.45 -31.19
C ALA A 179 20.23 27.18 -29.67
N HIS A 180 19.89 28.15 -28.81
CA HIS A 180 19.86 27.94 -27.36
C HIS A 180 18.76 26.98 -26.91
N ARG A 181 17.79 26.64 -27.76
CA ARG A 181 16.77 25.62 -27.43
C ARG A 181 17.31 24.20 -27.43
N ASP A 182 18.43 23.98 -28.11
CA ASP A 182 18.97 22.65 -28.36
C ASP A 182 20.19 22.34 -27.49
N VAL A 183 20.60 23.26 -26.60
CA VAL A 183 21.73 23.04 -25.69
C VAL A 183 21.31 22.20 -24.49
N THR A 184 22.22 21.38 -23.98
CA THR A 184 21.99 20.61 -22.75
C THR A 184 21.87 21.53 -21.54
N CYS A 185 21.08 21.16 -20.53
CA CYS A 185 20.88 21.94 -19.31
C CYS A 185 22.20 22.41 -18.66
N GLY A 186 23.21 21.53 -18.60
CA GLY A 186 24.50 21.82 -17.99
C GLY A 186 25.33 22.90 -18.68
N ALA A 187 24.99 23.29 -19.91
CA ALA A 187 25.66 24.40 -20.61
C ALA A 187 25.35 25.76 -19.96
N CYS A 188 24.15 25.92 -19.39
CA CYS A 188 23.72 27.13 -18.70
C CYS A 188 23.58 26.95 -17.18
N HIS A 189 23.31 25.72 -16.72
CA HIS A 189 23.17 25.34 -15.32
C HIS A 189 24.39 24.53 -14.85
N PRO A 190 25.58 25.15 -14.72
CA PRO A 190 26.78 24.46 -14.27
C PRO A 190 26.52 23.89 -12.87
N ASN A 191 27.02 22.67 -12.62
CA ASN A 191 26.79 21.96 -11.36
C ASN A 191 25.32 21.67 -11.02
N GLN A 192 24.42 21.70 -12.01
CA GLN A 192 22.99 21.41 -11.85
C GLN A 192 22.28 22.40 -10.91
N ARG A 193 22.60 23.69 -11.02
CA ARG A 193 21.91 24.78 -10.30
C ARG A 193 20.84 25.40 -11.20
N TYR A 194 19.58 25.34 -10.78
CA TYR A 194 18.40 25.72 -11.59
C TYR A 194 17.62 26.91 -11.00
N GLU A 195 18.30 27.72 -10.18
CA GLU A 195 17.81 28.97 -9.58
C GLU A 195 17.71 30.12 -10.58
#